data_AF-A0A2P2I784-F1
#
_entry.id   AF-A0A2P2I784-F1
#
_cell.length_a   1.000
_cell.length_b   1.000
_cell.length_c   1.000
_cell.angle_alpha   90.00
_cell.angle_beta   90.00
_cell.angle_gamma   90.00
#
_symmetry.space_group_name_H-M   'P 1'
#
loop_
_entity.id
_entity.type
_entity.pdbx_description
1 polymer ?
#
loop_
_entity_poly.entity_id
_entity_poly.type
_entity_poly.pdbx_seq_one_letter_code
_entity_poly.pdbx_strand_id
1 'polypeptide(L)'
;LAASILVLFHRLPAVSSRNIEKIVTKVLEIEQALLIEAGSPLREPLLKFLIQFPSETLGVFMSTSHGGMEQWCRYLEYVVRHPLSDSIRDELENCGDRLYYMLTDACPNFATSHRDQLHFFALRLVLLITRNNSTWLGRQDNLLLTIRNLWNSEEFHKTHHKCDSVEYSHWKIPRMVVSILLSYFKSNPNDISLLFELMKAFIGRFIPEFQFLREFLGETVAKSYSPEWKRQAFSDFVLLFEDVSVEQELKANILQYIIIPSFSASFERGEGDLLISNMPTPDIESPNNIVSVFINRVMNPDD
;
A
#
# COMPACT_ATOMS: atom_id res chain seq x y z
N LEU A 1 33.15 -23.84 0.44
CA LEU A 1 33.51 -23.96 -0.98
C LEU A 1 32.54 -23.21 -1.89
N ALA A 2 31.23 -23.53 -1.89
CA ALA A 2 30.24 -22.81 -2.71
C ALA A 2 30.16 -21.29 -2.42
N ALA A 3 30.11 -20.89 -1.15
CA ALA A 3 30.18 -19.47 -0.75
C ALA A 3 31.46 -18.78 -1.25
N SER A 4 32.60 -19.47 -1.19
CA SER A 4 33.89 -18.97 -1.67
C SER A 4 33.91 -18.80 -3.20
N ILE A 5 33.25 -19.67 -3.95
CA ILE A 5 33.08 -19.55 -5.40
C ILE A 5 32.19 -18.35 -5.75
N LEU A 6 31.12 -18.08 -5.00
CA LEU A 6 30.29 -16.89 -5.18
C LEU A 6 31.09 -15.60 -4.93
N VAL A 7 31.97 -15.59 -3.93
CA VAL A 7 32.89 -14.47 -3.68
C VAL A 7 33.89 -14.27 -4.83
N LEU A 8 34.28 -15.32 -5.56
CA LEU A 8 35.11 -15.18 -6.76
C LEU A 8 34.34 -14.55 -7.92
N PHE A 9 33.05 -14.82 -8.07
CA PHE A 9 32.22 -14.21 -9.12
C PHE A 9 32.05 -12.70 -8.95
N HIS A 10 32.12 -12.18 -7.72
CA HIS A 10 32.15 -10.74 -7.42
C HIS A 10 33.40 -10.01 -8.00
N ARG A 11 34.38 -10.75 -8.55
CA ARG A 11 35.56 -10.16 -9.20
C ARG A 11 35.46 -10.10 -10.73
N LEU A 12 34.33 -10.52 -11.31
CA LEU A 12 34.14 -10.48 -12.76
C LEU A 12 33.80 -9.05 -13.21
N PRO A 13 34.50 -8.48 -14.21
CA PRO A 13 34.34 -7.08 -14.61
C PRO A 13 33.03 -6.80 -15.36
N ALA A 14 32.39 -7.82 -15.92
CA ALA A 14 31.08 -7.72 -16.58
C ALA A 14 30.39 -9.07 -16.54
N VAL A 15 29.09 -9.08 -16.20
CA VAL A 15 28.26 -10.29 -16.18
C VAL A 15 26.96 -10.02 -16.92
N SER A 16 26.59 -10.90 -17.85
CA SER A 16 25.31 -10.81 -18.55
C SER A 16 24.15 -11.24 -17.65
N SER A 17 22.95 -10.69 -17.86
CA SER A 17 21.73 -11.05 -17.12
C SER A 17 21.46 -12.57 -17.13
N ARG A 18 21.79 -13.24 -18.24
CA ARG A 18 21.66 -14.71 -18.37
C ARG A 18 22.58 -15.50 -17.42
N ASN A 19 23.77 -14.96 -17.12
CA ASN A 19 24.67 -15.59 -16.16
C ASN A 19 24.20 -15.35 -14.72
N ILE A 20 23.71 -14.14 -14.43
CA ILE A 20 23.07 -13.82 -13.13
C ILE A 20 21.90 -14.77 -12.88
N GLU A 21 21.02 -14.92 -13.86
CA GLU A 21 19.88 -15.85 -13.82
C GLU A 21 20.33 -17.26 -13.45
N LYS A 22 21.27 -17.85 -14.20
CA LYS A 22 21.78 -19.21 -13.92
C LYS A 22 22.36 -19.36 -12.51
N ILE A 23 23.11 -18.38 -12.03
CA ILE A 23 23.73 -18.41 -10.71
C ILE A 23 22.64 -18.37 -9.64
N VAL A 24 21.70 -17.42 -9.75
CA VAL A 24 20.59 -17.29 -8.78
C VAL A 24 19.75 -18.55 -8.77
N THR A 25 19.34 -19.08 -9.93
CA THR A 25 18.57 -20.32 -10.04
C THR A 25 19.28 -21.47 -9.33
N LYS A 26 20.58 -21.66 -9.57
CA LYS A 26 21.34 -22.75 -8.92
C LYS A 26 21.47 -22.57 -7.41
N VAL A 27 21.66 -21.35 -6.92
CA VAL A 27 21.70 -21.09 -5.48
C VAL A 27 20.34 -21.37 -4.84
N LEU A 28 19.25 -20.93 -5.47
CA LEU A 28 17.90 -21.16 -4.96
C LEU A 28 17.51 -22.66 -5.01
N GLU A 29 17.88 -23.39 -6.06
CA GLU A 29 17.71 -24.85 -6.13
C GLU A 29 18.46 -25.56 -5.00
N ILE A 30 19.67 -25.11 -4.65
CA ILE A 30 20.44 -25.66 -3.52
C ILE A 30 19.75 -25.34 -2.19
N GLU A 31 19.28 -24.11 -1.97
CA GLU A 31 18.52 -23.75 -0.76
C GLU A 31 17.27 -24.61 -0.60
N GLN A 32 16.55 -24.83 -1.70
CA GLN A 32 15.36 -25.66 -1.73
C GLN A 32 15.69 -27.13 -1.44
N ALA A 33 16.73 -27.67 -2.07
CA ALA A 33 17.16 -29.05 -1.83
C ALA A 33 17.64 -29.29 -0.39
N LEU A 34 18.21 -28.28 0.24
CA LEU A 34 18.65 -28.32 1.64
C LEU A 34 17.52 -27.99 2.63
N LEU A 35 16.35 -27.54 2.16
CA LEU A 35 15.25 -27.03 2.98
C LEU A 35 15.68 -25.90 3.93
N ILE A 36 16.70 -25.13 3.53
CA ILE A 36 17.25 -24.00 4.28
C ILE A 36 17.13 -22.76 3.42
N GLU A 37 16.11 -21.96 3.71
CA GLU A 37 15.94 -20.65 3.10
C GLU A 37 16.49 -19.55 4.01
N ALA A 38 15.82 -19.28 5.14
CA ALA A 38 16.31 -18.32 6.12
C ALA A 38 17.56 -18.87 6.83
N GLY A 39 18.67 -18.11 6.80
CA GLY A 39 19.95 -18.52 7.39
C GLY A 39 20.87 -19.32 6.46
N SER A 40 20.54 -19.42 5.17
CA SER A 40 21.45 -20.01 4.19
C SER A 40 22.77 -19.22 4.11
N PRO A 41 23.94 -19.90 4.21
CA PRO A 41 25.24 -19.25 4.13
C PRO A 41 25.57 -18.74 2.71
N LEU A 42 24.72 -19.04 1.72
CA LEU A 42 24.88 -18.61 0.33
C LEU A 42 24.20 -17.27 0.03
N ARG A 43 23.27 -16.82 0.88
CA ARG A 43 22.52 -15.57 0.65
C ARG A 43 23.39 -14.32 0.71
N GLU A 44 24.24 -14.20 1.71
CA GLU A 44 25.10 -13.01 1.85
C GLU A 44 26.16 -12.93 0.74
N PRO A 45 26.86 -14.01 0.36
CA PRO A 45 27.74 -14.01 -0.81
C PRO A 45 27.02 -13.67 -2.11
N LEU A 46 25.83 -14.24 -2.34
CA LEU A 46 25.04 -13.96 -3.54
C LEU A 46 24.57 -12.50 -3.56
N LEU A 47 24.12 -11.96 -2.44
CA LEU A 47 23.77 -10.55 -2.30
C LEU A 47 24.92 -9.62 -2.70
N LYS A 48 26.13 -9.86 -2.16
CA LYS A 48 27.32 -9.04 -2.49
C LYS A 48 27.62 -9.05 -3.99
N PHE A 49 27.40 -10.19 -4.65
CA PHE A 49 27.51 -10.29 -6.10
C PHE A 49 26.43 -9.48 -6.83
N LEU A 50 25.16 -9.59 -6.43
CA LEU A 50 24.04 -8.90 -7.10
C LEU A 50 24.09 -7.37 -6.98
N ILE A 51 24.58 -6.83 -5.86
CA ILE A 51 24.69 -5.38 -5.64
C ILE A 51 25.61 -4.68 -6.66
N GLN A 52 26.54 -5.41 -7.28
CA GLN A 52 27.40 -4.88 -8.34
C GLN A 52 26.67 -4.62 -9.67
N PHE A 53 25.54 -5.29 -9.89
CA PHE A 53 24.79 -5.26 -11.14
C PHE A 53 23.29 -5.03 -10.84
N PRO A 54 22.91 -3.85 -10.31
CA PRO A 54 21.56 -3.60 -9.81
C PRO A 54 20.49 -3.68 -10.92
N SER A 55 20.74 -3.06 -12.08
CA SER A 55 19.81 -3.05 -13.21
C SER A 55 19.60 -4.45 -13.80
N GLU A 56 20.67 -5.21 -14.01
CA GLU A 56 20.59 -6.58 -14.53
C GLU A 56 19.94 -7.52 -13.52
N THR A 57 20.22 -7.35 -12.23
CA THR A 57 19.60 -8.12 -11.14
C THR A 57 18.09 -7.92 -11.16
N LEU A 58 17.61 -6.67 -11.07
CA LEU A 58 16.18 -6.39 -11.12
C LEU A 58 15.55 -6.82 -12.45
N GLY A 59 16.28 -6.69 -13.55
CA GLY A 59 15.96 -7.28 -14.86
C GLY A 59 15.51 -8.73 -14.78
N VAL A 60 16.35 -9.57 -14.15
CA VAL A 60 16.12 -11.02 -13.97
C VAL A 60 14.99 -11.30 -12.99
N PHE A 61 14.99 -10.68 -11.81
CA PHE A 61 13.97 -10.93 -10.78
C PHE A 61 12.56 -10.47 -11.19
N MET A 62 12.46 -9.41 -11.98
CA MET A 62 11.20 -8.89 -12.51
C MET A 62 10.87 -9.45 -13.91
N SER A 63 11.58 -10.49 -14.37
CA SER A 63 11.29 -11.16 -15.64
C SER A 63 10.01 -11.98 -15.57
N THR A 64 9.42 -12.29 -16.72
CA THR A 64 8.19 -13.10 -16.78
C THR A 64 8.40 -14.55 -16.34
N SER A 65 9.64 -15.04 -16.43
CA SER A 65 9.99 -16.42 -16.13
C SER A 65 10.18 -16.68 -14.63
N HIS A 66 10.53 -15.66 -13.86
CA HIS A 66 10.89 -15.80 -12.44
C HIS A 66 10.09 -14.86 -11.53
N GLY A 67 9.59 -13.75 -12.07
CA GLY A 67 8.66 -12.87 -11.38
C GLY A 67 7.41 -13.64 -10.99
N GLY A 68 7.02 -13.52 -9.72
CA GLY A 68 5.89 -14.27 -9.16
C GLY A 68 6.25 -15.60 -8.48
N MET A 69 7.43 -16.16 -8.73
CA MET A 69 7.87 -17.36 -7.99
C MET A 69 8.16 -17.03 -6.52
N GLU A 70 7.46 -17.68 -5.59
CA GLU A 70 7.50 -17.32 -4.16
C GLU A 70 8.92 -17.35 -3.55
N GLN A 71 9.79 -18.26 -4.00
CA GLN A 71 11.17 -18.33 -3.53
C GLN A 71 12.01 -17.13 -4.02
N TRP A 72 11.84 -16.73 -5.28
CA TRP A 72 12.52 -15.57 -5.86
C TRP A 72 12.03 -14.27 -5.20
N CYS A 73 10.72 -14.15 -4.99
CA CYS A 73 10.11 -13.03 -4.27
C CYS A 73 10.68 -12.88 -2.86
N ARG A 74 10.75 -13.98 -2.09
CA ARG A 74 11.32 -13.98 -0.73
C ARG A 74 12.80 -13.60 -0.71
N TYR A 75 13.57 -14.07 -1.69
CA TYR A 75 14.98 -13.69 -1.79
C TYR A 75 15.16 -12.22 -2.17
N LEU A 76 14.37 -11.69 -3.11
CA LEU A 76 14.42 -10.27 -3.46
C LEU A 76 14.01 -9.38 -2.28
N GLU A 77 12.99 -9.76 -1.51
CA GLU A 77 12.64 -9.07 -0.27
C GLU A 77 13.81 -9.05 0.72
N TYR A 78 14.53 -10.17 0.86
CA TYR A 78 15.74 -10.23 1.68
C TYR A 78 16.83 -9.28 1.15
N VAL A 79 17.07 -9.26 -0.16
CA VAL A 79 18.06 -8.38 -0.81
C VAL A 79 17.73 -6.91 -0.53
N VAL A 80 16.50 -6.49 -0.81
CA VAL A 80 16.08 -5.09 -0.69
C VAL A 80 16.07 -4.61 0.77
N ARG A 81 15.75 -5.48 1.74
CA ARG A 81 15.81 -5.13 3.18
C ARG A 81 17.23 -5.10 3.75
N HIS A 82 18.21 -5.68 3.07
CA HIS A 82 19.57 -5.75 3.59
C HIS A 82 20.24 -4.37 3.59
N PRO A 83 20.98 -3.94 4.63
CA PRO A 83 21.57 -2.60 4.72
C PRO A 83 22.61 -2.25 3.63
N LEU A 84 23.04 -3.20 2.79
CA LEU A 84 24.05 -2.98 1.76
C LEU A 84 23.45 -2.72 0.37
N SER A 85 22.13 -2.83 0.22
CA SER A 85 21.45 -2.85 -1.07
C SER A 85 20.91 -1.50 -1.52
N ASP A 86 21.52 -0.39 -1.07
CA ASP A 86 21.08 0.96 -1.43
C ASP A 86 21.03 1.15 -2.96
N SER A 87 22.04 0.66 -3.70
CA SER A 87 22.05 0.72 -5.17
C SER A 87 20.89 -0.03 -5.83
N ILE A 88 20.43 -1.13 -5.23
CA ILE A 88 19.28 -1.90 -5.73
C ILE A 88 17.98 -1.17 -5.37
N ARG A 89 17.91 -0.50 -4.21
CA ARG A 89 16.73 0.28 -3.82
C ARG A 89 16.55 1.48 -4.74
N ASP A 90 17.62 2.21 -5.03
CA ASP A 90 17.60 3.36 -5.93
C ASP A 90 17.15 2.94 -7.34
N GLU A 91 17.66 1.82 -7.85
CA GLU A 91 17.25 1.30 -9.16
C GLU A 91 15.80 0.78 -9.15
N LEU A 92 15.35 0.21 -8.04
CA LEU A 92 13.97 -0.25 -7.89
C LEU A 92 12.99 0.93 -7.88
N GLU A 93 13.36 2.08 -7.32
CA GLU A 93 12.59 3.32 -7.40
C GLU A 93 12.43 3.82 -8.85
N ASN A 94 13.42 3.57 -9.71
CA ASN A 94 13.35 3.90 -11.15
C ASN A 94 12.47 2.92 -11.96
N CYS A 95 12.06 1.80 -11.37
CA CYS A 95 11.23 0.78 -12.05
C CYS A 95 9.71 1.05 -11.99
N GLY A 96 9.28 2.28 -11.66
CA GLY A 96 7.87 2.64 -11.48
C GLY A 96 6.96 2.27 -12.67
N ASP A 97 7.37 2.64 -13.90
CA ASP A 97 6.62 2.33 -15.12
C ASP A 97 6.50 0.81 -15.35
N ARG A 98 7.58 0.07 -15.08
CA ARG A 98 7.58 -1.39 -15.20
C ARG A 98 6.61 -2.02 -14.21
N LEU A 99 6.56 -1.54 -12.97
CA LEU A 99 5.60 -2.00 -11.96
C LEU A 99 4.17 -1.68 -12.36
N TYR A 100 3.93 -0.50 -12.93
CA TYR A 100 2.62 -0.13 -13.49
C TYR A 100 2.20 -1.10 -14.61
N TYR A 101 3.08 -1.42 -15.55
CA TYR A 101 2.78 -2.39 -16.62
C TYR A 101 2.54 -3.80 -16.09
N MET A 102 3.24 -4.21 -15.03
CA MET A 102 3.01 -5.49 -14.37
C MET A 102 1.66 -5.56 -13.64
N LEU A 103 1.10 -4.43 -13.19
CA LEU A 103 -0.21 -4.37 -12.54
C LEU A 103 -1.38 -4.20 -13.51
N THR A 104 -1.16 -3.60 -14.67
CA THR A 104 -2.22 -3.25 -15.64
C THR A 104 -2.35 -4.24 -16.79
N ASP A 105 -1.58 -5.33 -16.79
CA ASP A 105 -1.54 -6.32 -17.87
C ASP A 105 -1.21 -5.76 -19.27
N ALA A 106 -0.74 -4.51 -19.37
CA ALA A 106 -0.46 -3.85 -20.64
C ALA A 106 0.80 -4.38 -21.36
N CYS A 107 1.42 -5.44 -20.84
CA CYS A 107 2.49 -6.16 -21.51
C CYS A 107 1.93 -7.39 -22.26
N PRO A 108 2.03 -7.44 -23.60
CA PRO A 108 1.39 -8.47 -24.43
C PRO A 108 1.98 -9.89 -24.31
N ASN A 109 3.03 -10.10 -23.51
CA ASN A 109 3.80 -11.35 -23.46
C ASN A 109 3.52 -12.24 -22.23
N PHE A 110 2.51 -11.91 -21.41
CA PHE A 110 2.21 -12.66 -20.18
C PHE A 110 1.14 -13.74 -20.37
N ALA A 111 1.54 -15.01 -20.22
CA ALA A 111 0.64 -16.16 -20.20
C ALA A 111 -0.38 -16.02 -19.05
N THR A 112 -1.65 -16.33 -19.32
CA THR A 112 -2.80 -16.14 -18.42
C THR A 112 -2.66 -16.83 -17.06
N SER A 113 -1.90 -17.92 -16.97
CA SER A 113 -1.75 -18.72 -15.75
C SER A 113 -0.81 -18.12 -14.68
N HIS A 114 0.02 -17.13 -15.02
CA HIS A 114 1.00 -16.52 -14.10
C HIS A 114 0.68 -15.04 -13.80
N ARG A 115 -0.46 -14.53 -14.28
CA ARG A 115 -0.84 -13.12 -14.17
C ARG A 115 -1.04 -12.69 -12.73
N ASP A 116 -1.83 -13.45 -11.99
CA ASP A 116 -2.13 -13.15 -10.59
C ASP A 116 -0.85 -13.09 -9.74
N GLN A 117 0.04 -14.07 -9.92
CA GLN A 117 1.33 -14.11 -9.20
C GLN A 117 2.21 -12.89 -9.49
N LEU A 118 2.20 -12.41 -10.74
CA LEU A 118 2.95 -11.23 -11.16
C LEU A 118 2.33 -9.93 -10.64
N HIS A 119 1.00 -9.82 -10.65
CA HIS A 119 0.29 -8.70 -10.04
C HIS A 119 0.62 -8.58 -8.56
N PHE A 120 0.56 -9.70 -7.83
CA PHE A 120 0.90 -9.71 -6.41
C PHE A 120 2.36 -9.44 -6.16
N PHE A 121 3.25 -9.94 -7.01
CA PHE A 121 4.66 -9.61 -6.94
C PHE A 121 4.91 -8.11 -7.12
N ALA A 122 4.25 -7.47 -8.09
CA ALA A 122 4.34 -6.02 -8.29
C ALA A 122 3.84 -5.26 -7.04
N LEU A 123 2.69 -5.65 -6.46
CA LEU A 123 2.20 -5.05 -5.21
C LEU A 123 3.18 -5.24 -4.04
N ARG A 124 3.85 -6.39 -3.93
CA ARG A 124 4.89 -6.62 -2.90
C ARG A 124 6.06 -5.67 -3.07
N LEU A 125 6.52 -5.46 -4.30
CA LEU A 125 7.60 -4.53 -4.59
C LEU A 125 7.19 -3.09 -4.29
N VAL A 126 5.99 -2.67 -4.70
CA VAL A 126 5.47 -1.32 -4.38
C VAL A 126 5.40 -1.10 -2.88
N LEU A 127 4.89 -2.08 -2.10
CA LEU A 127 4.87 -2.00 -0.64
C LEU A 127 6.28 -1.86 -0.06
N LEU A 128 7.24 -2.60 -0.61
CA LEU A 128 8.62 -2.59 -0.15
C LEU A 128 9.31 -1.25 -0.41
N ILE A 129 9.11 -0.68 -1.60
CA ILE A 129 9.60 0.66 -1.96
C ILE A 129 8.96 1.70 -1.05
N THR A 130 7.62 1.67 -0.91
CA THR A 130 6.88 2.66 -0.11
C THR A 130 7.26 2.64 1.37
N ARG A 131 7.62 1.47 1.90
CA ARG A 131 8.14 1.34 3.28
C ARG A 131 9.52 1.93 3.46
N ASN A 132 10.35 1.90 2.41
CA ASN A 132 11.69 2.48 2.43
C ASN A 132 11.67 3.99 2.15
N ASN A 133 10.80 4.43 1.24
CA ASN A 133 10.63 5.81 0.82
C ASN A 133 9.13 6.14 0.71
N SER A 134 8.58 6.80 1.73
CA SER A 134 7.14 7.12 1.80
C SER A 134 6.71 8.19 0.78
N THR A 135 7.65 8.97 0.25
CA THR A 135 7.38 10.06 -0.71
C THR A 135 7.39 9.60 -2.17
N TRP A 136 7.97 8.42 -2.45
CA TRP A 136 8.14 7.91 -3.81
C TRP A 136 6.81 7.72 -4.53
N LEU A 137 5.80 7.14 -3.86
CA LEU A 137 4.50 6.85 -4.50
C LEU A 137 3.78 8.12 -4.96
N GLY A 138 4.01 9.26 -4.30
CA GLY A 138 3.45 10.55 -4.72
C GLY A 138 4.06 11.14 -5.99
N ARG A 139 5.13 10.54 -6.53
CA ARG A 139 5.70 10.88 -7.84
C ARG A 139 5.16 9.99 -8.96
N GLN A 140 4.36 8.98 -8.62
CA GLN A 140 3.93 7.91 -9.52
C GLN A 140 2.39 7.91 -9.65
N ASP A 141 1.84 8.93 -10.32
CA ASP A 141 0.39 9.16 -10.39
C ASP A 141 -0.37 7.97 -11.01
N ASN A 142 0.13 7.45 -12.13
CA ASN A 142 -0.50 6.33 -12.83
C ASN A 142 -0.57 5.07 -11.94
N LEU A 143 0.53 4.78 -11.23
CA LEU A 143 0.62 3.64 -10.33
C LEU A 143 -0.34 3.79 -9.14
N LEU A 144 -0.38 4.98 -8.53
CA LEU A 144 -1.29 5.29 -7.44
C LEU A 144 -2.76 5.13 -7.88
N LEU A 145 -3.12 5.66 -9.05
CA LEU A 145 -4.46 5.54 -9.60
C LEU A 145 -4.84 4.08 -9.87
N THR A 146 -3.92 3.26 -10.42
CA THR A 146 -4.17 1.83 -10.59
C THR A 146 -4.43 1.12 -9.27
N ILE A 147 -3.63 1.38 -8.23
CA ILE A 147 -3.80 0.75 -6.91
C ILE A 147 -5.10 1.23 -6.24
N ARG A 148 -5.44 2.52 -6.39
CA ARG A 148 -6.71 3.09 -5.91
C ARG A 148 -7.91 2.46 -6.62
N ASN A 149 -7.84 2.28 -7.93
CA ASN A 149 -8.88 1.61 -8.71
C ASN A 149 -9.03 0.14 -8.33
N LEU A 150 -7.90 -0.55 -8.09
CA LEU A 150 -7.90 -1.93 -7.60
C LEU A 150 -8.62 -2.04 -6.25
N TRP A 151 -8.34 -1.11 -5.31
CA TRP A 151 -9.00 -1.06 -4.01
C TRP A 151 -10.50 -0.73 -4.12
N ASN A 152 -10.87 0.16 -5.04
CA ASN A 152 -12.27 0.54 -5.21
C ASN A 152 -13.10 -0.46 -6.02
N SER A 153 -12.47 -1.48 -6.61
CA SER A 153 -13.16 -2.51 -7.39
C SER A 153 -14.03 -3.40 -6.51
N GLU A 154 -15.32 -3.52 -6.86
CA GLU A 154 -16.22 -4.45 -6.18
C GLU A 154 -15.79 -5.92 -6.34
N GLU A 155 -15.20 -6.27 -7.48
CA GLU A 155 -14.73 -7.64 -7.75
C GLU A 155 -13.62 -8.04 -6.80
N PHE A 156 -12.73 -7.09 -6.48
CA PHE A 156 -11.66 -7.28 -5.51
C PHE A 156 -12.23 -7.58 -4.12
N HIS A 157 -13.21 -6.80 -3.65
CA HIS A 157 -13.86 -7.04 -2.36
C HIS A 157 -14.66 -8.34 -2.33
N LYS A 158 -15.44 -8.64 -3.38
CA LYS A 158 -16.21 -9.89 -3.48
C LYS A 158 -15.30 -11.13 -3.43
N THR A 159 -14.16 -11.07 -4.11
CA THR A 159 -13.18 -12.18 -4.13
C THR A 159 -12.54 -12.37 -2.76
N HIS A 160 -12.13 -11.28 -2.10
CA HIS A 160 -11.41 -11.36 -0.82
C HIS A 160 -12.31 -11.51 0.42
N HIS A 161 -13.61 -11.22 0.31
CA HIS A 161 -14.60 -11.55 1.36
C HIS A 161 -14.95 -13.05 1.38
N LYS A 162 -14.90 -13.71 0.22
CA LYS A 162 -15.15 -15.16 0.12
C LYS A 162 -13.87 -15.93 0.45
N CYS A 163 -13.73 -16.29 1.73
CA CYS A 163 -12.55 -16.99 2.26
C CYS A 163 -12.22 -18.31 1.52
N ASP A 164 -13.24 -18.96 0.93
CA ASP A 164 -13.07 -20.27 0.28
C ASP A 164 -12.46 -20.19 -1.14
N SER A 165 -12.41 -19.02 -1.77
CA SER A 165 -11.94 -18.86 -3.16
C SER A 165 -10.50 -18.37 -3.31
N VAL A 166 -9.85 -17.96 -2.22
CA VAL A 166 -8.54 -17.28 -2.28
C VAL A 166 -7.44 -18.22 -1.78
N GLU A 167 -6.43 -18.48 -2.60
CA GLU A 167 -5.24 -19.22 -2.18
C GLU A 167 -4.58 -18.56 -0.96
N TYR A 168 -4.03 -19.36 -0.05
CA TYR A 168 -3.36 -18.88 1.17
C TYR A 168 -2.28 -17.81 0.89
N SER A 169 -1.62 -17.84 -0.27
CA SER A 169 -0.63 -16.82 -0.65
C SER A 169 -1.23 -15.42 -0.84
N HIS A 170 -2.52 -15.33 -1.15
CA HIS A 170 -3.20 -14.11 -1.64
C HIS A 170 -4.08 -13.43 -0.56
N TRP A 171 -4.33 -14.08 0.58
CA TRP A 171 -5.10 -13.48 1.69
C TRP A 171 -4.53 -12.15 2.24
N LYS A 172 -3.22 -11.88 2.05
CA LYS A 172 -2.53 -10.68 2.55
C LYS A 172 -2.71 -9.46 1.64
N ILE A 173 -3.23 -9.63 0.43
CA ILE A 173 -3.29 -8.56 -0.57
C ILE A 173 -4.09 -7.35 -0.09
N PRO A 174 -5.31 -7.48 0.48
CA PRO A 174 -6.05 -6.33 0.98
C PRO A 174 -5.26 -5.52 2.01
N ARG A 175 -4.57 -6.20 2.93
CA ARG A 175 -3.69 -5.57 3.92
C ARG A 175 -2.54 -4.82 3.28
N MET A 176 -1.94 -5.37 2.23
CA MET A 176 -0.85 -4.73 1.51
C MET A 176 -1.31 -3.47 0.78
N VAL A 177 -2.42 -3.54 0.05
CA VAL A 177 -3.01 -2.40 -0.68
C VAL A 177 -3.32 -1.26 0.28
N VAL A 178 -4.03 -1.55 1.38
CA VAL A 178 -4.32 -0.55 2.43
C VAL A 178 -3.04 -0.01 3.04
N SER A 179 -2.02 -0.85 3.28
CA SER A 179 -0.73 -0.38 3.81
C SER A 179 0.01 0.55 2.85
N ILE A 180 -0.06 0.31 1.54
CA ILE A 180 0.55 1.18 0.51
C ILE A 180 -0.17 2.53 0.50
N LEU A 181 -1.49 2.50 0.32
CA LEU A 181 -2.32 3.70 0.24
C LEU A 181 -2.25 4.55 1.51
N LEU A 182 -2.24 3.91 2.68
CA LEU A 182 -2.07 4.59 3.97
C LEU A 182 -0.69 5.26 4.09
N SER A 183 0.37 4.61 3.59
CA SER A 183 1.72 5.20 3.63
C SER A 183 1.83 6.43 2.74
N TYR A 184 1.13 6.43 1.60
CA TYR A 184 0.99 7.62 0.77
C TYR A 184 0.17 8.72 1.47
N PHE A 185 -0.97 8.38 2.07
CA PHE A 185 -1.80 9.35 2.80
C PHE A 185 -1.03 10.02 3.95
N LYS A 186 -0.16 9.28 4.66
CA LYS A 186 0.73 9.86 5.69
C LYS A 186 1.66 10.94 5.16
N SER A 187 2.08 10.86 3.90
CA SER A 187 2.91 11.87 3.24
C SER A 187 2.07 12.99 2.62
N ASN A 188 0.80 12.73 2.32
CA ASN A 188 -0.14 13.66 1.69
C ASN A 188 -1.48 13.71 2.46
N PRO A 189 -1.51 14.32 3.66
CA PRO A 189 -2.68 14.28 4.55
C PRO A 189 -3.91 15.02 4.00
N ASN A 190 -3.77 15.79 2.91
CA ASN A 190 -4.85 16.57 2.31
C ASN A 190 -5.77 15.75 1.39
N ASP A 191 -5.40 14.52 1.01
CA ASP A 191 -6.26 13.64 0.18
C ASP A 191 -7.29 12.90 1.05
N ILE A 192 -8.25 13.64 1.58
CA ILE A 192 -9.30 13.13 2.48
C ILE A 192 -10.16 12.07 1.77
N SER A 193 -10.42 12.25 0.47
CA SER A 193 -11.15 11.29 -0.34
C SER A 193 -10.50 9.90 -0.31
N LEU A 194 -9.16 9.82 -0.38
CA LEU A 194 -8.47 8.54 -0.23
C LEU A 194 -8.68 7.94 1.16
N LEU A 195 -8.65 8.75 2.22
CA LEU A 195 -8.90 8.25 3.57
C LEU A 195 -10.32 7.67 3.70
N PHE A 196 -11.32 8.29 3.08
CA PHE A 196 -12.68 7.76 3.05
C PHE A 196 -12.76 6.43 2.30
N GLU A 197 -12.08 6.31 1.16
CA GLU A 197 -12.02 5.04 0.42
C GLU A 197 -11.37 3.91 1.24
N LEU A 198 -10.37 4.23 2.09
CA LEU A 198 -9.77 3.24 3.00
C LEU A 198 -10.76 2.71 4.05
N MET A 199 -11.87 3.40 4.31
CA MET A 199 -12.90 2.91 5.25
C MET A 199 -13.64 1.68 4.72
N LYS A 200 -13.54 1.39 3.42
CA LYS A 200 -13.98 0.11 2.85
C LYS A 200 -13.29 -1.11 3.49
N ALA A 201 -12.14 -0.92 4.14
CA ALA A 201 -11.43 -1.98 4.86
C ALA A 201 -12.20 -2.51 6.08
N PHE A 202 -13.17 -1.73 6.59
CA PHE A 202 -14.04 -2.11 7.69
C PHE A 202 -15.44 -2.55 7.21
N ILE A 203 -15.64 -2.67 5.89
CA ILE A 203 -16.86 -3.21 5.28
C ILE A 203 -16.64 -4.69 5.01
N GLY A 204 -17.59 -5.54 5.41
CA GLY A 204 -17.50 -6.98 5.21
C GLY A 204 -16.49 -7.69 6.12
N ARG A 205 -16.07 -8.89 5.73
CA ARG A 205 -15.15 -9.75 6.48
C ARG A 205 -13.90 -10.03 5.67
N PHE A 206 -12.82 -9.35 6.00
CA PHE A 206 -11.49 -9.68 5.51
C PHE A 206 -10.80 -10.65 6.47
N ILE A 207 -9.99 -11.55 5.92
CA ILE A 207 -9.11 -12.41 6.73
C ILE A 207 -8.03 -11.59 7.44
N PRO A 208 -7.30 -10.67 6.78
CA PRO A 208 -6.32 -9.85 7.48
C PRO A 208 -7.00 -8.75 8.31
N GLU A 209 -6.46 -8.51 9.50
CA GLU A 209 -6.89 -7.41 10.35
C GLU A 209 -6.24 -6.08 9.97
N PHE A 210 -7.02 -5.01 10.05
CA PHE A 210 -6.60 -3.64 9.75
C PHE A 210 -6.33 -2.82 11.02
N GLN A 211 -5.79 -3.45 12.07
CA GLN A 211 -5.49 -2.78 13.34
C GLN A 211 -4.61 -1.54 13.16
N PHE A 212 -3.60 -1.63 12.29
CA PHE A 212 -2.70 -0.51 11.98
C PHE A 212 -3.43 0.72 11.41
N LEU A 213 -4.52 0.51 10.66
CA LEU A 213 -5.35 1.58 10.13
C LEU A 213 -6.19 2.19 11.26
N ARG A 214 -6.81 1.35 12.11
CA ARG A 214 -7.59 1.81 13.27
C ARG A 214 -6.74 2.62 14.25
N GLU A 215 -5.53 2.16 14.54
CA GLU A 215 -4.56 2.88 15.40
C GLU A 215 -4.18 4.23 14.78
N PHE A 216 -3.92 4.28 13.48
CA PHE A 216 -3.62 5.54 12.78
C PHE A 216 -4.79 6.54 12.87
N LEU A 217 -6.03 6.08 12.66
CA LEU A 217 -7.22 6.93 12.76
C LEU A 217 -7.40 7.48 14.19
N GLY A 218 -7.27 6.63 15.21
CA GLY A 218 -7.49 7.02 16.60
C GLY A 218 -6.36 7.87 17.19
N GLU A 219 -5.10 7.52 16.93
CA GLU A 219 -3.96 8.19 17.56
C GLU A 219 -3.41 9.35 16.72
N THR A 220 -3.40 9.21 15.39
CA THR A 220 -2.84 10.25 14.51
C THR A 220 -3.93 11.20 14.03
N VAL A 221 -4.96 10.70 13.35
CA VAL A 221 -5.99 11.56 12.75
C VAL A 221 -6.81 12.27 13.82
N ALA A 222 -7.40 11.52 14.76
CA ALA A 222 -8.29 12.11 15.75
C ALA A 222 -7.55 13.04 16.74
N LYS A 223 -6.37 12.66 17.22
CA LYS A 223 -5.64 13.41 18.25
C LYS A 223 -4.61 14.41 17.72
N SER A 224 -4.01 14.19 16.55
CA SER A 224 -2.86 15.02 16.12
C SER A 224 -3.21 16.04 15.04
N TYR A 225 -4.27 15.81 14.25
CA TYR A 225 -4.62 16.72 13.15
C TYR A 225 -5.34 17.97 13.65
N SER A 226 -5.18 19.06 12.89
CA SER A 226 -5.69 20.38 13.27
C SER A 226 -7.22 20.48 13.14
N PRO A 227 -7.86 21.41 13.87
CA PRO A 227 -9.29 21.67 13.73
C PRO A 227 -9.70 21.97 12.28
N GLU A 228 -8.90 22.71 11.52
CA GLU A 228 -9.18 23.06 10.12
C GLU A 228 -9.28 21.82 9.24
N TRP A 229 -8.35 20.86 9.41
CA TRP A 229 -8.41 19.60 8.68
C TRP A 229 -9.68 18.81 9.04
N LYS A 230 -10.05 18.78 10.33
CA LYS A 230 -11.27 18.08 10.78
C LYS A 230 -12.54 18.71 10.22
N ARG A 231 -12.58 20.04 10.09
CA ARG A 231 -13.66 20.75 9.40
C ARG A 231 -13.74 20.36 7.94
N GLN A 232 -12.61 20.37 7.23
CA GLN A 232 -12.57 19.96 5.81
C GLN A 232 -13.07 18.52 5.65
N ALA A 233 -12.61 17.60 6.51
CA ALA A 233 -13.07 16.22 6.49
C ALA A 233 -14.59 16.11 6.72
N PHE A 234 -15.15 16.90 7.64
CA PHE A 234 -16.60 16.94 7.82
C PHE A 234 -17.33 17.49 6.59
N SER A 235 -16.83 18.57 5.98
CA SER A 235 -17.42 19.13 4.76
C SER A 235 -17.41 18.13 3.60
N ASP A 236 -16.30 17.45 3.38
CA ASP A 236 -16.18 16.41 2.35
C ASP A 236 -17.12 15.22 2.65
N PHE A 237 -17.29 14.86 3.93
CA PHE A 237 -18.23 13.83 4.34
C PHE A 237 -19.68 14.22 4.05
N VAL A 238 -20.09 15.47 4.30
CA VAL A 238 -21.45 15.93 4.00
C VAL A 238 -21.76 15.84 2.51
N LEU A 239 -20.82 16.25 1.66
CA LEU A 239 -20.96 16.11 0.20
C LEU A 239 -21.11 14.64 -0.21
N LEU A 240 -20.32 13.75 0.40
CA LEU A 240 -20.40 12.31 0.17
C LEU A 240 -21.68 11.68 0.74
N PHE A 241 -22.23 12.24 1.82
CA PHE A 241 -23.46 11.75 2.46
C PHE A 241 -24.69 11.99 1.59
N GLU A 242 -24.74 13.13 0.88
CA GLU A 242 -25.81 13.46 -0.08
C GLU A 242 -25.80 12.57 -1.33
N ASP A 243 -24.66 11.97 -1.66
CA ASP A 243 -24.54 11.11 -2.85
C ASP A 243 -25.21 9.74 -2.61
N VAL A 244 -26.29 9.47 -3.34
CA VAL A 244 -27.07 8.21 -3.27
C VAL A 244 -26.30 7.01 -3.84
N SER A 245 -25.28 7.25 -4.68
CA SER A 245 -24.48 6.16 -5.26
C SER A 245 -23.54 5.50 -4.27
N VAL A 246 -23.24 6.18 -3.16
CA VAL A 246 -22.30 5.69 -2.14
C VAL A 246 -23.01 4.80 -1.14
N GLU A 247 -22.42 3.62 -0.90
CA GLU A 247 -22.96 2.62 0.03
C GLU A 247 -23.12 3.17 1.46
N GLN A 248 -24.28 2.90 2.07
CA GLN A 248 -24.61 3.40 3.41
C GLN A 248 -23.65 2.89 4.49
N GLU A 249 -23.16 1.65 4.36
CA GLU A 249 -22.15 1.08 5.27
C GLU A 249 -20.84 1.87 5.26
N LEU A 250 -20.43 2.36 4.08
CA LEU A 250 -19.24 3.21 3.97
C LEU A 250 -19.43 4.55 4.70
N LYS A 251 -20.58 5.19 4.51
CA LYS A 251 -20.94 6.44 5.21
C LYS A 251 -20.91 6.24 6.73
N ALA A 252 -21.49 5.15 7.21
CA ALA A 252 -21.49 4.80 8.64
C ALA A 252 -20.08 4.59 9.19
N ASN A 253 -19.21 3.88 8.45
CA ASN A 253 -17.82 3.67 8.85
C ASN A 253 -17.00 4.97 8.88
N ILE A 254 -17.16 5.86 7.89
CA ILE A 254 -16.49 7.17 7.90
C ILE A 254 -16.92 7.97 9.13
N LEU A 255 -18.22 8.01 9.42
CA LEU A 255 -18.75 8.71 10.58
C LEU A 255 -18.19 8.11 11.89
N GLN A 256 -18.23 6.79 12.02
CA GLN A 256 -17.81 6.07 13.23
C GLN A 256 -16.30 6.15 13.52
N TYR A 257 -15.45 6.04 12.49
CA TYR A 257 -14.00 5.91 12.67
C TYR A 257 -13.23 7.21 12.46
N ILE A 258 -13.76 8.16 11.69
CA ILE A 258 -13.06 9.41 11.36
C ILE A 258 -13.72 10.58 12.07
N ILE A 259 -15.00 10.85 11.75
CA ILE A 259 -15.67 12.09 12.16
C ILE A 259 -15.90 12.12 13.68
N ILE A 260 -16.59 11.13 14.24
CA ILE A 260 -16.93 11.10 15.68
C ILE A 260 -15.66 11.15 16.54
N PRO A 261 -14.64 10.31 16.33
CA PRO A 261 -13.43 10.34 17.15
C PRO A 261 -12.65 11.67 17.02
N SER A 262 -12.58 12.23 15.81
CA SER A 262 -11.87 13.50 15.57
C SER A 262 -12.53 14.67 16.30
N PHE A 263 -13.86 14.71 16.29
CA PHE A 263 -14.63 15.74 16.97
C PHE A 263 -14.55 15.56 18.49
N SER A 264 -14.76 14.34 19.00
CA SER A 264 -14.61 14.03 20.43
C SER A 264 -13.25 14.49 20.97
N ALA A 265 -12.17 14.14 20.27
CA ALA A 265 -10.81 14.49 20.69
C ALA A 265 -10.56 16.01 20.71
N SER A 266 -11.17 16.78 19.80
CA SER A 266 -11.05 18.25 19.84
C SER A 266 -11.95 18.89 20.88
N PHE A 267 -13.14 18.35 21.16
CA PHE A 267 -13.98 18.81 22.26
C PHE A 267 -13.31 18.58 23.62
N GLU A 268 -12.69 17.42 23.83
CA GLU A 268 -11.92 17.11 25.03
C GLU A 268 -10.72 18.06 25.23
N ARG A 269 -10.17 18.60 24.14
CA ARG A 269 -9.08 19.59 24.16
C ARG A 269 -9.54 21.04 24.31
N GLY A 270 -10.84 21.30 24.36
CA GLY A 270 -11.39 22.66 24.41
C GLY A 270 -11.30 23.41 23.07
N GLU A 271 -11.06 22.71 21.96
CA GLU A 271 -11.02 23.28 20.60
C GLU A 271 -12.42 23.31 19.95
N GLY A 272 -13.48 23.07 20.72
CA GLY A 272 -14.86 22.97 20.21
C GLY A 272 -15.32 24.22 19.47
N ASP A 273 -14.98 25.40 19.96
CA ASP A 273 -15.32 26.67 19.31
C ASP A 273 -14.61 26.78 17.95
N LEU A 274 -13.32 26.42 17.88
CA LEU A 274 -12.53 26.36 16.65
C LEU A 274 -12.95 25.25 15.69
N LEU A 275 -13.89 24.38 16.07
CA LEU A 275 -14.55 23.44 15.16
C LEU A 275 -15.94 23.93 14.73
N ILE A 276 -16.70 24.55 15.63
CA ILE A 276 -18.10 24.94 15.38
C ILE A 276 -18.21 26.32 14.72
N SER A 277 -17.37 27.28 15.09
CA SER A 277 -17.46 28.66 14.62
C SER A 277 -16.09 29.36 14.57
N ASN A 278 -15.76 30.03 13.46
CA ASN A 278 -14.64 30.95 13.41
C ASN A 278 -15.01 32.39 13.80
N MET A 279 -16.19 32.63 14.39
CA MET A 279 -16.64 33.99 14.76
C MET A 279 -17.38 34.03 16.11
N PRO A 280 -17.21 35.10 16.90
CA PRO A 280 -17.82 35.28 18.22
C PRO A 280 -19.33 35.62 18.19
N THR A 281 -20.04 35.28 17.11
CA THR A 281 -21.48 35.57 16.96
C THR A 281 -22.24 34.32 16.50
N PRO A 282 -23.10 33.74 17.36
CA PRO A 282 -23.80 32.49 17.10
C PRO A 282 -24.95 32.56 16.08
N ASP A 283 -25.34 33.76 15.61
CA ASP A 283 -26.62 33.98 14.92
C ASP A 283 -26.55 34.11 13.39
N ILE A 284 -25.47 33.65 12.74
CA ILE A 284 -25.41 33.64 11.27
C ILE A 284 -25.40 32.18 10.80
N GLU A 285 -26.55 31.73 10.26
CA GLU A 285 -26.66 30.55 9.40
C GLU A 285 -25.66 30.69 8.26
N SER A 286 -24.46 30.18 8.48
CA SER A 286 -23.38 30.21 7.52
C SER A 286 -23.10 28.77 7.10
N PRO A 287 -22.84 28.51 5.81
CA PRO A 287 -22.43 27.19 5.34
C PRO A 287 -21.13 26.66 5.99
N ASN A 288 -20.45 27.52 6.78
CA ASN A 288 -19.28 27.17 7.59
C ASN A 288 -19.60 26.71 9.02
N ASN A 289 -20.84 26.84 9.50
CA ASN A 289 -21.23 26.33 10.81
C ASN A 289 -21.60 24.84 10.67
N ILE A 290 -20.69 24.00 11.16
CA ILE A 290 -20.77 22.54 11.07
C ILE A 290 -22.05 21.99 11.73
N VAL A 291 -22.52 22.64 12.80
CA VAL A 291 -23.72 22.22 13.52
C VAL A 291 -24.98 22.46 12.69
N SER A 292 -25.11 23.62 12.04
CA SER A 292 -26.24 23.88 11.13
C SER A 292 -26.23 22.98 9.90
N VAL A 293 -25.05 22.66 9.36
CA VAL A 293 -24.93 21.74 8.21
C VAL A 293 -25.29 20.32 8.62
N PHE A 294 -24.85 19.86 9.80
CA PHE A 294 -25.21 18.53 10.30
C PHE A 294 -26.73 18.41 10.52
N ILE A 295 -27.35 19.40 11.17
CA ILE A 295 -28.78 19.37 11.48
C ILE A 295 -29.62 19.43 10.18
N ASN A 296 -29.30 20.34 9.26
CA ASN A 296 -30.12 20.57 8.07
C ASN A 296 -29.87 19.56 6.93
N ARG A 297 -28.71 18.91 6.89
CA ARG A 297 -28.34 18.02 5.76
C ARG A 297 -28.17 16.56 6.14
N VAL A 298 -27.81 16.26 7.38
CA VAL A 298 -27.55 14.88 7.83
C VAL A 298 -28.68 14.37 8.73
N MET A 299 -29.28 15.24 9.53
CA MET A 299 -30.29 14.87 10.52
C MET A 299 -31.73 15.19 10.10
N ASN A 300 -31.95 15.64 8.85
CA ASN A 300 -33.21 16.19 8.35
C ASN A 300 -34.43 15.44 8.94
N PRO A 301 -35.20 16.06 9.86
CA PRO A 301 -36.24 15.36 10.62
C PRO A 301 -37.53 15.10 9.83
N ASP A 302 -37.57 15.42 8.54
CA ASP A 302 -38.72 15.28 7.65
C ASP A 302 -38.60 14.12 6.62
N ASP A 303 -37.55 13.29 6.70
CA ASP A 303 -37.41 11.98 6.03
C ASP A 303 -37.43 10.82 7.07
#